data_AF-A0A7C5Q2B3-F1
#
_entry.id   AF-A0A7C5Q2B3-F1
#
_cell.length_a   1.000
_cell.length_b   1.000
_cell.length_c   1.000
_cell.angle_alpha   90.00
_cell.angle_beta   90.00
_cell.angle_gamma   90.00
#
_symmetry.space_group_name_H-M   'P 1'
#
loop_
_entity.id
_entity.type
_entity.pdbx_description
1 polymer ?
#
loop_
_entity_poly.entity_id
_entity_poly.type
_entity_poly.pdbx_seq_one_letter_code
_entity_poly.pdbx_strand_id
1 'polypeptide(L)'
;MIKKGFLKGHSNVLQIILRMIDFMVVLSCGALSYYYSAAYETYTAAGVQGLPGHYIKVILIASVLAALLFPLFNVYRVWRGSSTLTEIKYLTMAWLLVGLLLAGLAFVTKSGADFSR
;
A
#
# COMPACT_ATOMS: atom_id res chain seq x y z
N MET A 1 16.82 4.46 -32.90
CA MET A 1 15.49 3.81 -33.07
C MET A 1 15.40 2.59 -32.18
N ILE A 2 14.74 2.69 -31.02
CA ILE A 2 14.55 1.56 -30.11
C ILE A 2 13.66 0.52 -30.83
N LYS A 3 14.19 -0.69 -31.07
CA LYS A 3 13.44 -1.77 -31.72
C LYS A 3 12.16 -2.04 -30.92
N LYS A 4 10.99 -1.79 -31.53
CA LYS A 4 9.63 -1.88 -30.94
C LYS A 4 9.27 -3.25 -30.30
N GLY A 5 10.17 -4.23 -30.30
CA GLY A 5 10.01 -5.56 -29.69
C GLY A 5 10.82 -5.82 -28.41
N PHE A 6 11.85 -5.03 -28.08
CA PHE A 6 12.72 -5.32 -26.93
C PHE A 6 11.97 -5.23 -25.59
N LEU A 7 11.08 -4.24 -25.46
CA LEU A 7 10.20 -4.05 -24.29
C LEU A 7 9.08 -5.09 -24.19
N LYS A 8 8.73 -5.76 -25.30
CA LYS A 8 7.67 -6.78 -25.31
C LYS A 8 8.14 -8.08 -24.65
N GLY A 9 9.42 -8.43 -24.86
CA GLY A 9 10.08 -9.57 -24.20
C GLY A 9 10.37 -9.36 -22.71
N HIS A 10 10.54 -8.11 -22.27
CA HIS A 10 10.81 -7.75 -20.87
C HIS A 10 9.55 -7.22 -20.14
N SER A 11 8.36 -7.42 -20.70
CA SER A 11 7.10 -6.94 -20.10
C SER A 11 6.86 -7.48 -18.70
N ASN A 12 7.31 -8.72 -18.42
CA ASN A 12 7.28 -9.30 -17.08
C ASN A 12 8.27 -8.63 -16.13
N VAL A 13 9.48 -8.29 -16.60
CA VAL A 13 10.49 -7.59 -15.78
C VAL A 13 10.00 -6.20 -15.39
N LEU A 14 9.40 -5.47 -16.33
CA LEU A 14 8.82 -4.16 -16.05
C LEU A 14 7.69 -4.24 -15.02
N GLN A 15 6.83 -5.26 -15.10
CA GLN A 15 5.78 -5.48 -14.11
C GLN A 15 6.35 -5.78 -12.72
N ILE A 16 7.41 -6.58 -12.63
CA ILE A 16 8.08 -6.87 -11.35
C ILE A 16 8.68 -5.58 -10.78
N ILE A 17 9.36 -4.78 -11.60
CA ILE A 17 9.94 -3.49 -11.16
C ILE A 17 8.84 -2.56 -10.65
N LEU A 18 7.72 -2.42 -11.37
CA LEU A 18 6.60 -1.59 -10.95
C LEU A 18 6.01 -2.06 -9.61
N ARG A 19 5.84 -3.38 -9.42
CA ARG A 19 5.36 -3.95 -8.15
C ARG A 19 6.32 -3.67 -7.00
N MET A 20 7.63 -3.77 -7.24
CA MET A 20 8.65 -3.46 -6.24
C MET A 20 8.65 -1.98 -5.88
N ILE A 21 8.51 -1.09 -6.87
CA ILE A 21 8.40 0.35 -6.64
C ILE A 21 7.14 0.65 -5.81
N ASP A 22 5.97 0.15 -6.21
CA ASP A 22 4.74 0.37 -5.46
C ASP A 22 4.83 -0.15 -4.02
N PHE A 23 5.41 -1.33 -3.82
CA PHE A 23 5.63 -1.87 -2.48
C PHE A 23 6.50 -0.94 -1.62
N MET A 24 7.60 -0.43 -2.18
CA MET A 24 8.49 0.52 -1.49
C MET A 24 7.80 1.86 -1.24
N VAL A 25 6.97 2.32 -2.17
CA VAL A 25 6.17 3.55 -2.02
C VAL A 25 5.16 3.38 -0.90
N VAL A 26 4.41 2.27 -0.86
CA VAL A 26 3.44 2.02 0.22
C VAL A 26 4.13 1.92 1.58
N LEU A 27 5.27 1.23 1.67
CA LEU A 27 6.08 1.18 2.90
C LEU A 27 6.54 2.58 3.33
N SER A 28 7.11 3.34 2.41
CA SER A 28 7.67 4.67 2.68
C SER A 28 6.58 5.65 3.06
N CYS A 29 5.45 5.68 2.32
CA CYS A 29 4.29 6.50 2.64
C CYS A 29 3.68 6.12 3.98
N GLY A 30 3.60 4.82 4.31
CA GLY A 30 3.18 4.35 5.62
C GLY A 30 4.05 4.90 6.74
N ALA A 31 5.37 4.77 6.62
CA ALA A 31 6.31 5.31 7.60
C ALA A 31 6.25 6.85 7.69
N LEU A 32 6.23 7.55 6.56
CA LEU A 32 6.16 9.01 6.50
C LEU A 32 4.84 9.54 7.08
N SER A 33 3.72 8.84 6.84
CA SER A 33 2.42 9.26 7.38
C SER A 33 2.43 9.38 8.91
N TYR A 34 3.22 8.54 9.61
CA TYR A 34 3.38 8.64 11.06
C TYR A 34 4.06 9.96 11.44
N TYR A 35 5.19 10.29 10.80
CA TYR A 35 5.95 11.51 11.08
C TYR A 35 5.17 12.80 10.76
N TYR A 36 4.26 12.75 9.79
CA TYR A 36 3.36 13.87 9.46
C TYR A 36 2.05 13.87 10.26
N SER A 37 1.83 12.90 11.16
CA SER A 37 0.62 12.81 11.96
C SER A 37 0.79 13.42 13.36
N ALA A 38 -0.31 13.87 13.96
CA ALA A 38 -0.34 14.31 15.36
C ALA A 38 0.08 13.21 16.36
N ALA A 39 0.08 11.94 15.94
CA ALA A 39 0.59 10.85 16.76
C ALA A 39 2.09 11.01 17.03
N TYR A 40 2.87 11.51 16.06
CA TYR A 40 4.31 11.71 16.25
C TYR A 40 4.61 12.63 17.43
N GLU A 41 3.92 13.77 17.54
CA GLU A 41 4.07 14.70 18.66
C GLU A 41 3.69 14.04 19.98
N THR A 42 2.58 13.29 20.00
CA THR A 42 2.08 12.59 21.19
C THR A 42 3.07 11.54 21.70
N TYR A 43 3.60 10.70 20.81
CA TYR A 43 4.56 9.65 21.16
C TYR A 43 5.93 10.22 21.54
N THR A 44 6.36 11.28 20.87
CA THR A 44 7.61 11.98 21.21
C THR A 44 7.51 12.62 22.59
N ALA A 45 6.37 13.25 22.93
CA ALA A 45 6.12 13.79 24.27
C ALA A 45 6.10 12.69 25.36
N ALA A 46 5.68 11.48 25.01
CA ALA A 46 5.73 10.31 25.89
C ALA A 46 7.13 9.66 25.96
N GLY A 47 8.15 10.24 25.32
CA GLY A 47 9.52 9.73 25.31
C GLY A 47 9.77 8.56 24.37
N VAL A 48 8.82 8.21 23.49
CA VAL A 48 8.99 7.17 22.48
C VAL A 48 9.71 7.76 21.28
N GLN A 49 10.91 7.24 20.98
CA GLN A 49 11.67 7.64 19.81
C GLN A 49 11.41 6.69 18.63
N GLY A 50 11.09 7.27 17.47
CA GLY A 50 10.86 6.52 16.23
C GLY A 50 9.47 5.92 16.12
N LEU A 51 9.30 4.99 15.17
CA LEU A 51 8.00 4.36 14.90
C LEU A 51 7.62 3.37 16.02
N PRO A 52 6.45 3.53 16.67
CA PRO A 52 5.98 2.54 17.64
C PRO A 52 5.70 1.19 16.96
N GLY A 53 5.94 0.09 17.68
CA GLY A 53 5.88 -1.26 17.11
C GLY A 53 4.52 -1.64 16.49
N HIS A 54 3.41 -1.09 17.01
CA HIS A 54 2.09 -1.34 16.42
C HIS A 54 1.91 -0.62 15.07
N TYR A 55 2.49 0.57 14.87
CA TYR A 55 2.51 1.23 13.56
C TYR A 55 3.32 0.40 12.55
N ILE A 56 4.50 -0.11 12.97
CA ILE A 56 5.33 -0.97 12.10
C ILE A 56 4.53 -2.19 11.64
N LYS A 57 3.83 -2.88 12.56
CA LYS A 57 2.99 -4.03 12.22
C LYS A 57 1.93 -3.67 11.19
N VAL A 58 1.19 -2.58 11.40
CA VAL A 58 0.11 -2.16 10.49
C VAL A 58 0.68 -1.78 9.12
N ILE A 59 1.79 -1.05 9.06
CA ILE A 59 2.45 -0.66 7.81
C ILE A 59 2.90 -1.90 7.04
N LEU A 60 3.56 -2.86 7.70
CA LEU A 60 4.00 -4.10 7.04
C LEU A 60 2.82 -4.91 6.50
N ILE A 61 1.75 -5.07 7.29
CA ILE A 61 0.53 -5.76 6.85
C ILE A 61 -0.08 -5.04 5.66
N ALA A 62 -0.23 -3.71 5.71
CA ALA A 62 -0.78 -2.91 4.62
C ALA A 62 0.04 -3.06 3.32
N SER A 63 1.38 -3.03 3.42
CA SER A 63 2.28 -3.20 2.27
C SER A 63 2.17 -4.60 1.66
N VAL A 64 2.09 -5.65 2.48
CA VAL A 64 1.87 -7.02 2.00
C VAL A 64 0.51 -7.17 1.33
N LEU A 65 -0.55 -6.62 1.95
CA LEU A 65 -1.90 -6.63 1.37
C LEU A 65 -1.93 -5.90 0.03
N ALA A 66 -1.32 -4.71 -0.07
CA ALA A 66 -1.24 -3.97 -1.34
C ALA A 66 -0.50 -4.78 -2.42
N ALA A 67 0.65 -5.38 -2.08
CA ALA A 67 1.42 -6.22 -3.01
C ALA A 67 0.65 -7.46 -3.50
N LEU A 68 -0.24 -8.02 -2.69
CA LEU A 68 -1.07 -9.17 -3.06
C LEU A 68 -2.33 -8.75 -3.83
N LEU A 69 -2.99 -7.67 -3.42
CA LEU A 69 -4.27 -7.26 -3.97
C LEU A 69 -4.13 -6.47 -5.28
N PHE A 70 -3.10 -5.64 -5.45
CA PHE A 70 -2.96 -4.85 -6.68
C PHE A 70 -2.83 -5.74 -7.93
N PRO A 71 -2.07 -6.85 -7.91
CA PRO A 71 -2.09 -7.82 -9.00
C PRO A 71 -3.47 -8.48 -9.20
N LEU A 72 -4.18 -8.81 -8.11
CA LEU A 72 -5.50 -9.45 -8.17
C LEU A 72 -6.55 -8.57 -8.87
N PHE A 73 -6.50 -7.26 -8.62
CA PHE A 73 -7.33 -6.26 -9.32
C PHE A 73 -6.80 -5.85 -10.70
N ASN A 74 -5.73 -6.48 -11.18
CA ASN A 74 -5.08 -6.19 -12.45
C ASN A 74 -4.62 -4.72 -12.59
N VAL A 75 -4.17 -4.10 -11.49
CA VAL A 75 -3.67 -2.71 -11.49
C VAL A 75 -2.50 -2.53 -12.46
N TYR A 76 -1.62 -3.54 -12.56
CA TYR A 76 -0.43 -3.53 -13.41
C TYR A 76 -0.68 -3.88 -14.89
N ARG A 77 -1.93 -4.10 -15.31
CA ARG A 77 -2.21 -4.44 -16.70
C ARG A 77 -1.92 -3.25 -17.62
N VAL A 78 -1.80 -3.51 -18.91
CA VAL A 78 -1.66 -2.44 -19.90
C VAL A 78 -3.02 -1.76 -20.10
N TRP A 79 -3.15 -0.49 -19.72
CA TRP A 79 -4.41 0.29 -19.80
C TRP A 79 -4.65 0.98 -21.15
N ARG A 80 -3.82 0.72 -22.17
CA ARG A 80 -3.96 1.34 -23.50
C ARG A 80 -5.35 1.06 -24.09
N GLY A 81 -6.08 2.12 -24.44
CA GLY A 81 -7.44 2.03 -25.01
C GLY A 81 -8.55 1.83 -23.97
N SER A 82 -8.23 1.80 -22.68
CA SER A 82 -9.21 1.83 -21.59
C SER A 82 -9.55 3.26 -21.19
N SER A 83 -10.77 3.49 -20.73
CA SER A 83 -11.14 4.76 -20.09
C SER A 83 -10.39 4.93 -18.77
N THR A 84 -9.93 6.15 -18.48
CA THR A 84 -9.31 6.54 -17.20
C THR A 84 -10.20 6.23 -16.01
N LEU A 85 -11.53 6.36 -16.17
CA LEU A 85 -12.49 6.03 -15.12
C LEU A 85 -12.45 4.55 -14.74
N THR A 86 -12.16 3.69 -15.71
CA THR A 86 -12.02 2.25 -15.46
C THR A 86 -10.79 1.98 -14.62
N GLU A 87 -9.65 2.62 -14.94
CA GLU A 87 -8.42 2.50 -14.16
C GLU A 87 -8.61 2.96 -12.72
N ILE A 88 -9.21 4.15 -12.53
CA ILE A 88 -9.55 4.68 -11.20
C ILE A 88 -10.44 3.69 -10.44
N LYS A 89 -11.45 3.11 -11.10
CA LYS A 89 -12.34 2.13 -10.45
C LYS A 89 -11.56 0.94 -9.89
N TYR A 90 -10.70 0.31 -10.68
CA TYR A 90 -9.94 -0.86 -10.23
C TYR A 90 -8.95 -0.51 -9.12
N LEU A 91 -8.28 0.65 -9.22
CA LEU A 91 -7.38 1.13 -8.19
C LEU A 91 -8.13 1.40 -6.87
N THR A 92 -9.27 2.08 -6.93
CA THR A 92 -10.11 2.36 -5.77
C THR A 92 -10.65 1.08 -5.14
N MET A 93 -11.13 0.11 -5.93
CA MET A 93 -11.58 -1.18 -5.41
C MET A 93 -10.45 -1.95 -4.70
N ALA A 94 -9.23 -1.92 -5.24
CA ALA A 94 -8.08 -2.55 -4.60
C ALA A 94 -7.77 -1.90 -3.23
N TRP A 95 -7.74 -0.57 -3.17
CA TRP A 95 -7.53 0.16 -1.91
C TRP A 95 -8.65 -0.04 -0.89
N LEU A 96 -9.91 -0.04 -1.33
CA LEU A 96 -11.04 -0.32 -0.45
C LEU A 96 -10.92 -1.72 0.18
N LEU A 97 -10.47 -2.72 -0.58
CA LEU A 97 -10.28 -4.06 -0.02
C LEU A 97 -9.09 -4.11 0.95
N VAL A 98 -7.99 -3.40 0.68
CA VAL A 98 -6.87 -3.26 1.64
C VAL A 98 -7.39 -2.67 2.96
N GLY A 99 -8.13 -1.56 2.90
CA GLY A 99 -8.71 -0.91 4.08
C GLY A 99 -9.70 -1.81 4.83
N LEU A 100 -10.58 -2.52 4.09
CA LEU A 100 -11.54 -3.45 4.67
C LEU A 100 -10.85 -4.59 5.42
N LEU A 101 -9.79 -5.17 4.84
CA LEU A 101 -9.02 -6.24 5.48
C LEU A 101 -8.27 -5.74 6.71
N LEU A 102 -7.67 -4.55 6.66
CA LEU A 102 -7.03 -3.93 7.82
C LEU A 102 -8.05 -3.66 8.95
N ALA A 103 -9.23 -3.14 8.62
CA ALA A 103 -10.29 -2.92 9.59
C ALA A 103 -10.80 -4.24 10.19
N GLY A 104 -11.00 -5.27 9.36
CA GLY A 104 -11.38 -6.60 9.79
C GLY A 104 -10.33 -7.22 10.72
N LEU A 105 -9.04 -7.09 10.38
CA LEU A 105 -7.95 -7.54 11.25
C LEU A 105 -7.97 -6.80 12.58
N ALA A 106 -8.07 -5.47 12.58
CA ALA A 106 -8.11 -4.67 13.80
C ALA A 106 -9.29 -5.05 14.72
N PHE A 107 -10.43 -5.41 14.14
CA PHE A 107 -11.59 -5.91 14.88
C PHE A 107 -11.34 -7.29 15.49
N VAL A 108 -10.83 -8.24 14.70
CA VAL A 108 -10.57 -9.63 15.14
C VAL A 108 -9.48 -9.69 16.19
N THR A 109 -8.41 -8.90 16.04
CA THR A 109 -7.31 -8.83 17.02
C THR A 109 -7.65 -8.00 18.25
N LYS A 110 -8.87 -7.45 18.32
CA LYS A 110 -9.32 -6.49 19.36
C LYS A 110 -8.39 -5.29 19.53
N SER A 111 -7.55 -4.97 18.54
CA SER A 111 -6.62 -3.84 18.64
C SER A 111 -7.36 -2.51 18.79
N GLY A 112 -8.60 -2.39 18.31
CA GLY A 112 -9.44 -1.22 18.55
C GLY A 112 -9.83 -1.00 20.02
N ALA A 113 -9.83 -2.05 20.86
CA ALA A 113 -10.18 -1.92 22.28
C ALA A 113 -9.12 -1.14 23.07
N ASP A 114 -7.87 -1.15 22.62
CA ASP A 114 -6.78 -0.37 23.23
C ASP A 114 -6.84 1.12 22.86
N PHE A 115 -7.58 1.48 21.79
CA PHE A 115 -7.65 2.86 21.26
C PHE A 115 -9.06 3.49 21.33
N SER A 116 -10.09 2.70 21.67
CA SER A 116 -11.45 3.20 21.88
C SER A 116 -11.54 3.86 23.26
N ARG A 117 -11.51 5.20 23.28
CA ARG A 117 -11.90 6.01 24.44
C ARG A 117 -13.39 6.31 24.41
#